data_AF-A0A8S3FK36-F1
#
_entry.id   AF-A0A8S3FK36-F1
#
_cell.length_a   1.000
_cell.length_b   1.000
_cell.length_c   1.000
_cell.angle_alpha   90.00
_cell.angle_beta   90.00
_cell.angle_gamma   90.00
#
_symmetry.space_group_name_H-M   'P 1'
#
loop_
_entity.id
_entity.type
_entity.pdbx_description
1 polymer ?
#
loop_
_entity_poly.entity_id
_entity_poly.type
_entity_poly.pdbx_seq_one_letter_code
_entity_poly.pdbx_strand_id
1 'polypeptide(L)' 'QIANLDGTGNATFASGLRNPVGIDFHPKSGELYVAVQERDELGDDLVPDYFTRIQ' A
#
# COMPACT_ATOMS: atom_id res chain seq x y z
N GLN A 1 3.50 -4.93 -6.21
CA GLN A 1 4.12 -6.11 -6.87
C GLN A 1 5.52 -6.30 -6.30
N ILE A 2 6.10 -7.48 -6.45
CA ILE A 2 7.52 -7.75 -6.20
C ILE A 2 8.16 -8.21 -7.51
N ALA A 3 9.42 -7.85 -7.72
CA ALA A 3 10.21 -8.26 -8.88
C ALA A 3 11.70 -8.30 -8.51
N ASN A 4 12.48 -9.05 -9.28
CA ASN A 4 13.94 -9.00 -9.22
C ASN A 4 14.44 -7.63 -9.70
N LEU A 5 15.67 -7.27 -9.33
CA LEU A 5 16.26 -5.98 -9.71
C LEU A 5 16.47 -5.84 -11.24
N ASP A 6 16.56 -6.96 -11.95
CA ASP A 6 16.62 -7.02 -13.42
C ASP A 6 15.23 -6.95 -14.09
N GLY A 7 14.16 -6.76 -13.30
CA GLY A 7 12.77 -6.68 -13.78
C GLY A 7 12.12 -8.03 -14.05
N THR A 8 12.82 -9.16 -13.90
CA THR A 8 12.25 -10.49 -14.05
C THR A 8 11.49 -10.92 -12.79
N GLY A 9 10.71 -12.02 -12.89
CA GLY A 9 10.09 -12.63 -11.72
C GLY A 9 8.97 -11.80 -11.08
N ASN A 10 8.25 -11.00 -11.86
CA ASN A 10 7.18 -10.16 -11.33
C ASN A 10 6.02 -11.02 -10.77
N ALA A 11 5.62 -10.72 -9.52
CA ALA A 11 4.48 -11.33 -8.87
C ALA A 11 3.65 -10.30 -8.08
N THR A 12 2.33 -10.56 -7.98
CA THR A 12 1.45 -9.80 -7.08
C THR A 12 1.81 -10.13 -5.64
N PHE A 13 2.19 -9.10 -4.88
CA PHE A 13 2.52 -9.20 -3.47
C PHE A 13 1.30 -8.95 -2.57
N ALA A 14 0.53 -7.91 -2.87
CA ALA A 14 -0.72 -7.57 -2.21
C ALA A 14 -1.68 -6.96 -3.24
N SER A 15 -2.98 -7.10 -3.00
CA SER A 15 -4.06 -6.59 -3.84
C SER A 15 -5.25 -6.12 -3.00
N GLY A 16 -6.22 -5.45 -3.60
CA GLY A 16 -7.44 -4.98 -2.92
C GLY A 16 -7.34 -3.59 -2.30
N LEU A 17 -6.24 -2.87 -2.49
CA LEU A 17 -6.08 -1.47 -2.08
C LEU A 17 -6.45 -0.54 -3.24
N ARG A 18 -7.19 0.53 -2.96
CA ARG A 18 -7.68 1.45 -3.98
C ARG A 18 -6.59 2.40 -4.50
N ASN A 19 -5.82 3.03 -3.60
CA ASN A 19 -4.71 3.93 -3.96
C ASN A 19 -3.62 3.94 -2.87
N PRO A 20 -2.76 2.91 -2.81
CA PRO A 20 -1.69 2.82 -1.83
C PRO A 20 -0.58 3.85 -2.11
N VAL A 21 -0.23 4.65 -1.09
CA VAL A 21 0.86 5.62 -1.07
C VAL A 21 1.72 5.44 0.19
N GLY A 22 2.98 5.86 0.15
CA GLY A 22 3.86 5.81 1.33
C GLY A 22 4.04 4.38 1.86
N ILE A 23 4.65 3.51 1.04
CA ILE A 23 4.92 2.12 1.39
C ILE A 23 6.29 2.05 2.07
N ASP A 24 6.36 1.47 3.27
CA ASP A 24 7.63 1.27 3.97
C ASP A 24 7.60 0.06 4.92
N PHE A 25 8.78 -0.49 5.22
CA PHE A 25 8.95 -1.55 6.19
C PHE A 25 9.25 -0.97 7.56
N HIS A 26 8.55 -1.46 8.59
CA HIS A 26 8.85 -1.06 9.96
C HIS A 26 10.27 -1.54 10.34
N PRO A 27 11.19 -0.66 10.80
CA PRO A 27 12.63 -0.93 10.85
C PRO A 27 13.07 -1.99 11.86
N LYS A 28 12.17 -2.40 12.77
CA LYS A 28 12.44 -3.43 13.79
C LYS A 28 11.70 -4.73 13.52
N SER A 29 10.44 -4.67 13.10
CA SER A 29 9.61 -5.86 12.90
C SER A 29 9.67 -6.39 11.46
N GLY A 30 10.10 -5.57 10.50
CA GLY A 30 10.08 -5.94 9.09
C GLY A 30 8.67 -6.05 8.49
N GLU A 31 7.64 -5.61 9.23
CA GLU A 31 6.26 -5.59 8.73
C GLU A 31 6.09 -4.48 7.70
N LEU A 32 5.37 -4.78 6.61
CA LEU A 32 5.08 -3.81 5.56
C LEU A 32 3.85 -2.98 5.92
N TYR A 33 3.97 -1.67 5.84
CA TYR A 33 2.90 -0.72 6.06
C TYR A 33 2.66 0.16 4.84
N VAL A 34 1.43 0.66 4.74
CA VAL A 34 1.00 1.55 3.66
C VAL A 34 -0.07 2.51 4.15
N ALA A 35 -0.07 3.73 3.61
CA ALA A 35 -1.22 4.63 3.67
C ALA A 35 -2.07 4.46 2.41
N VAL A 36 -3.39 4.40 2.53
CA VAL A 36 -4.29 4.30 1.39
C VAL A 36 -5.10 5.58 1.30
N GLN A 37 -4.97 6.25 0.17
CA GLN A 37 -5.75 7.44 -0.14
C GLN A 37 -7.12 7.02 -0.70
N GLU A 38 -8.19 7.48 -0.09
CA GLU A 38 -9.56 7.16 -0.52
C GLU A 38 -10.26 8.35 -1.19
N ARG A 39 -9.67 9.56 -1.14
CA ARG A 39 -10.28 10.76 -1.72
C ARG A 39 -9.43 11.43 -2.77
N ASP A 40 -10.06 11.66 -3.91
CA ASP A 40 -9.69 12.74 -4.82
C ASP A 40 -10.91 13.64 -4.96
N GLU A 41 -10.92 14.80 -4.28
CA GLU A 41 -11.94 15.86 -4.43
C GLU A 41 -13.42 15.51 -4.08
N LEU A 42 -13.70 14.35 -3.48
CA LEU A 42 -15.07 13.86 -3.24
C LEU A 42 -15.73 14.26 -1.89
N GLY A 43 -15.08 15.11 -1.08
CA GLY A 43 -15.64 15.62 0.18
C GLY A 43 -15.60 14.64 1.36
N ASP A 44 -16.24 15.03 2.48
CA ASP A 44 -16.07 14.40 3.80
C ASP A 44 -17.05 13.26 4.11
N ASP A 45 -18.04 13.01 3.25
CA ASP A 45 -19.08 11.97 3.45
C ASP A 45 -18.63 10.55 3.04
N LEU A 46 -17.34 10.36 2.72
CA LEU A 46 -16.75 9.12 2.24
C LEU A 46 -15.79 8.49 3.25
N VAL A 47 -15.44 7.22 2.99
CA VAL A 47 -14.51 6.44 3.82
C VAL A 47 -13.18 7.20 3.96
N PRO A 48 -12.63 7.33 5.18
CA PRO A 48 -11.39 8.06 5.40
C PRO A 48 -10.19 7.34 4.79
N ASP A 49 -9.14 8.12 4.50
CA ASP A 49 -7.79 7.57 4.30
C ASP A 49 -7.41 6.71 5.51
N TYR A 50 -6.67 5.63 5.28
CA TYR A 50 -6.27 4.74 6.37
C TYR A 50 -4.83 4.28 6.25
N PHE A 51 -4.22 4.02 7.40
CA PHE A 51 -2.90 3.41 7.52
C PHE A 51 -3.07 1.96 7.96
N THR A 52 -2.50 1.03 7.21
CA THR A 52 -2.67 -0.41 7.49
C THR A 52 -1.38 -1.19 7.30
N ARG A 53 -1.30 -2.32 8.00
CA ARG A 53 -0.28 -3.35 7.79
C ARG A 53 -0.74 -4.29 6.69
N ILE A 54 0.14 -4.60 5.75
CA ILE A 54 -0.10 -5.67 4.76
C ILE A 54 0.07 -7.03 5.45
N GLN A 55 -0.86 -7.95 5.18
CA GLN A 55 -0.86 -9.33 5.70
C GLN A 55 -0.54 -10.32 4.60
#